data_AF-G0QGF1-F1
#
_entry.id   AF-G0QGF1-F1
#
_cell.length_a   1.000
_cell.length_b   1.000
_cell.length_c   1.000
_cell.angle_alpha   90.00
_cell.angle_beta   90.00
_cell.angle_gamma   90.00
#
_symmetry.space_group_name_H-M   'P 1'
#
loop_
_entity.id
_entity.type
_entity.pdbx_description
1 polymer ?
#
loop_
_entity_poly.entity_id
_entity_poly.type
_entity_poly.pdbx_seq_one_letter_code
_entity_poly.pdbx_strand_id
1 'polypeptide(L)'
;MKLNGIEEVDLSGKRVLLRTDLNLPVEGGKPKKTVRFERYLQTIQKLSKSGAKTVVMSHQGRPARQDFMSLEPHADMISEEIECKVRFVSSFFGQQLESS
;
A
#
# COMPACT_ATOMS: atom_id res chain seq x y z
N MET A 1 -6.52 25.47 5.84
CA MET A 1 -7.13 24.16 6.20
C MET A 1 -6.13 23.44 7.10
N LYS A 2 -6.53 23.02 8.31
CA LYS A 2 -5.69 22.17 9.17
C LYS A 2 -6.01 20.71 8.87
N LEU A 3 -5.00 19.91 8.56
CA LEU A 3 -5.09 18.47 8.43
C LEU A 3 -4.43 17.85 9.66
N ASN A 4 -5.09 16.86 10.27
CA ASN A 4 -4.52 16.15 11.41
C ASN A 4 -3.51 15.11 10.91
N GLY A 5 -2.37 15.00 11.58
CA GLY A 5 -1.41 13.93 11.35
C GLY A 5 -1.92 12.59 11.90
N ILE A 6 -1.36 11.48 11.41
CA ILE A 6 -1.68 10.13 11.91
C ILE A 6 -1.35 9.96 13.40
N GLU A 7 -0.39 10.75 13.92
CA GLU A 7 0.06 10.72 15.31
C GLU A 7 -0.94 11.44 16.25
N GLU A 8 -1.88 12.22 15.70
CA GLU A 8 -2.88 12.97 16.47
C GLU A 8 -4.20 12.19 16.65
N VAL A 9 -4.27 10.94 16.14
CA VAL A 9 -5.50 10.15 16.10
C VAL A 9 -5.24 8.76 16.66
N ASP A 10 -6.12 8.27 17.55
CA ASP A 10 -6.12 6.86 17.92
C ASP A 10 -6.68 6.01 16.78
N LEU A 11 -5.82 5.13 16.25
CA LEU A 11 -6.09 4.26 15.10
C LEU A 11 -6.23 2.79 15.49
N SER A 12 -6.09 2.45 16.78
CA SER A 12 -6.18 1.07 17.26
C SER A 12 -7.55 0.46 16.95
N GLY A 13 -7.53 -0.73 16.30
CA GLY A 13 -8.74 -1.44 15.90
C GLY A 13 -9.53 -0.80 14.74
N LYS A 14 -9.12 0.38 14.25
CA LYS A 14 -9.80 1.09 13.16
C LYS A 14 -9.36 0.57 11.80
N ARG A 15 -10.25 0.67 10.81
CA ARG A 15 -9.89 0.47 9.40
C ARG A 15 -9.36 1.79 8.83
N VAL A 16 -8.18 1.76 8.23
CA VAL A 16 -7.52 2.93 7.64
C VAL A 16 -7.31 2.68 6.15
N LEU A 17 -7.91 3.53 5.31
CA LEU A 17 -7.61 3.55 3.88
C LEU A 17 -6.41 4.48 3.64
N LEU A 18 -5.26 3.91 3.30
CA LEU A 18 -4.05 4.63 2.98
C LEU A 18 -3.90 4.75 1.46
N ARG A 19 -4.14 5.96 0.92
CA ARG A 19 -3.83 6.28 -0.48
C ARG A 19 -2.33 6.57 -0.62
N THR A 20 -1.65 5.80 -1.45
CA THR A 20 -0.20 5.94 -1.71
C THR A 20 0.09 6.21 -3.18
N ASP A 21 1.23 6.82 -3.46
CA ASP A 21 1.84 6.86 -4.79
C ASP A 21 2.97 5.83 -4.87
N LEU A 22 2.61 4.58 -5.17
CA LEU A 22 3.56 3.50 -5.45
C LEU A 22 3.76 3.34 -6.95
N ASN A 23 3.67 4.43 -7.72
CA ASN A 23 4.10 4.41 -9.11
C ASN A 23 5.63 4.42 -9.14
N LEU A 24 6.22 3.23 -9.21
CA LEU A 24 7.65 3.00 -9.12
C LEU A 24 8.27 2.83 -10.53
N PRO A 25 9.56 3.15 -10.70
CA PRO A 25 10.29 2.75 -11.88
C PRO A 25 10.24 1.22 -12.04
N VAL A 26 9.98 0.76 -13.27
CA VAL A 26 9.91 -0.66 -13.62
C VAL A 26 11.07 -0.98 -14.55
N GLU A 27 11.88 -1.97 -14.18
CA GLU A 27 12.98 -2.47 -15.00
C GLU A 27 12.87 -3.99 -15.10
N GLY A 28 12.94 -4.54 -16.32
CA GLY A 28 12.80 -5.98 -16.54
C GLY A 28 11.46 -6.54 -16.04
N GLY A 29 10.39 -5.73 -16.09
CA GLY A 29 9.05 -6.11 -15.61
C GLY A 29 8.89 -6.14 -14.09
N LYS A 30 9.86 -5.63 -13.32
CA LYS A 30 9.81 -5.58 -11.86
C LYS A 30 9.90 -4.14 -11.33
N PRO A 31 9.01 -3.73 -10.42
CA PRO A 31 9.13 -2.43 -9.76
C PRO A 31 10.38 -2.39 -8.89
N LYS A 32 11.00 -1.22 -8.77
CA LYS A 32 12.21 -1.01 -7.97
C LYS A 32 11.92 -0.30 -6.67
N LYS A 33 12.59 -0.75 -5.60
CA LYS A 33 12.61 -0.03 -4.32
C LYS A 33 13.28 1.32 -4.54
N THR A 34 12.62 2.37 -4.08
CA THR A 34 13.08 3.75 -4.16
C THR A 34 12.83 4.42 -2.82
N VAL A 35 13.39 5.62 -2.64
CA VAL A 35 13.07 6.49 -1.49
C VAL A 35 11.56 6.72 -1.35
N ARG A 36 10.80 6.71 -2.46
CA ARG A 36 9.34 6.82 -2.42
C ARG A 36 8.70 5.60 -1.75
N PHE A 37 9.14 4.41 -2.15
CA PHE A 37 8.68 3.15 -1.56
C PHE A 37 8.99 3.12 -0.06
N GLU A 38 10.23 3.44 0.34
CA GLU A 38 10.67 3.46 1.74
C GLU A 38 9.82 4.40 2.62
N ARG A 39 9.48 5.59 2.11
CA ARG A 39 8.62 6.55 2.84
C ARG A 39 7.21 6.00 3.10
N TYR A 40 6.62 5.33 2.12
CA TYR A 40 5.31 4.70 2.32
C TYR A 40 5.40 3.48 3.22
N LEU A 41 6.47 2.70 3.11
CA LEU A 41 6.73 1.56 3.99
C LEU A 41 6.77 1.98 5.46
N GLN A 42 7.47 3.07 5.80
CA GLN A 42 7.49 3.61 7.16
C GLN A 42 6.09 3.96 7.66
N THR A 43 5.23 4.54 6.80
CA THR A 43 3.85 4.87 7.16
C THR A 43 3.01 3.61 7.37
N ILE A 44 3.15 2.61 6.51
CA ILE A 44 2.46 1.31 6.61
C ILE A 44 2.87 0.60 7.91
N GLN A 45 4.17 0.56 8.21
CA GLN A 45 4.68 -0.02 9.46
C GLN A 45 4.13 0.69 10.69
N LYS A 46 4.06 2.03 10.69
CA LYS A 46 3.47 2.80 11.79
C LYS A 46 1.99 2.45 12.01
N LEU A 47 1.20 2.41 10.94
CA LEU A 47 -0.22 2.05 11.01
C LEU A 47 -0.43 0.60 11.47
N SER A 48 0.41 -0.32 11.00
CA SER A 48 0.37 -1.71 11.45
C SER A 48 0.71 -1.82 12.95
N LYS A 49 1.74 -1.11 13.41
CA LYS A 49 2.17 -1.11 14.82
C LYS A 49 1.16 -0.43 15.75
N SER A 50 0.36 0.51 15.25
CA SER A 50 -0.71 1.14 16.03
C SER A 50 -1.97 0.26 16.15
N GLY A 51 -1.97 -0.94 15.57
CA GLY A 51 -3.11 -1.86 15.61
C GLY A 51 -4.22 -1.52 14.63
N ALA A 52 -3.95 -0.66 13.64
CA ALA A 52 -4.90 -0.31 12.60
C ALA A 52 -4.98 -1.42 11.52
N LYS A 53 -6.20 -1.71 11.06
CA LYS A 53 -6.46 -2.53 9.88
C LYS A 53 -6.27 -1.69 8.63
N THR A 54 -5.09 -1.77 8.03
CA THR A 54 -4.67 -0.85 6.96
C THR A 54 -4.96 -1.44 5.58
N VAL A 55 -5.71 -0.70 4.77
CA VAL A 55 -5.94 -0.98 3.35
C VAL A 55 -5.11 0.01 2.53
N VAL A 56 -4.16 -0.48 1.74
CA VAL A 56 -3.29 0.35 0.90
C VAL A 56 -3.84 0.42 -0.52
N MET A 57 -4.02 1.64 -1.04
CA MET A 57 -4.52 1.87 -2.40
C MET A 57 -3.54 2.67 -3.23
N SER A 58 -3.13 2.09 -4.36
CA SER A 58 -2.21 2.74 -5.29
C SER A 58 -2.55 2.51 -6.77
N HIS A 59 -1.61 2.84 -7.63
CA HIS A 59 -1.60 2.54 -9.06
C HIS A 59 -0.15 2.34 -9.51
N GLN A 60 0.04 1.62 -10.60
CA GLN A 60 1.34 1.46 -11.26
C GLN A 60 1.18 1.67 -12.76
N GLY A 61 1.93 2.61 -13.31
CA GLY A 61 1.89 2.99 -14.71
C GLY A 61 0.53 3.55 -15.17
N ARG A 62 0.33 3.54 -16.48
CA ARG A 62 -0.92 3.95 -17.14
C ARG A 62 -1.29 2.97 -18.25
N PRO A 63 -2.58 2.73 -18.53
CA PRO A 63 -2.98 1.87 -19.64
C PRO A 63 -2.23 2.21 -20.94
N ALA A 64 -1.84 1.16 -21.68
CA ALA A 64 -1.02 1.23 -22.90
C ALA A 64 0.44 1.72 -22.71
N ARG A 65 0.95 1.83 -21.48
CA ARG A 65 2.38 2.02 -21.18
C ARG A 65 3.03 0.71 -20.73
N GLN A 66 4.33 0.59 -20.96
CA GLN A 66 5.12 -0.61 -20.63
C GLN A 66 5.22 -0.87 -19.12
N ASP A 67 5.04 0.17 -18.30
CA ASP A 67 5.08 0.10 -16.85
C ASP A 67 3.71 -0.19 -16.21
N PHE A 68 2.66 -0.42 -17.01
CA PHE A 68 1.33 -0.74 -16.51
C PHE A 68 1.24 -2.20 -16.08
N MET A 69 1.06 -2.41 -14.78
CA MET A 69 1.03 -3.76 -14.19
C MET A 69 0.19 -3.80 -12.91
N SER A 70 -0.12 -5.03 -12.47
CA SER A 70 -0.76 -5.30 -11.18
C SER A 70 0.06 -4.73 -10.01
N LEU A 71 -0.62 -4.42 -8.90
CA LEU A 71 0.04 -4.06 -7.64
C LEU A 71 0.45 -5.29 -6.81
N GLU A 72 0.20 -6.50 -7.29
CA GLU A 72 0.62 -7.74 -6.62
C GLU A 72 2.13 -7.74 -6.27
N PRO A 73 3.06 -7.36 -7.17
CA PRO A 73 4.48 -7.29 -6.81
C PRO A 73 4.78 -6.22 -5.76
N HIS A 74 3.94 -5.20 -5.62
CA HIS A 74 4.07 -4.19 -4.57
C HIS A 74 3.62 -4.76 -3.23
N ALA A 75 2.54 -5.55 -3.21
CA ALA A 75 2.10 -6.24 -2.01
C ALA A 75 3.18 -7.21 -1.50
N ASP A 76 3.82 -7.97 -2.40
CA ASP A 76 4.92 -8.88 -2.08
C ASP A 76 6.12 -8.11 -1.49
N MET A 77 6.57 -7.04 -2.16
CA MET A 77 7.66 -6.20 -1.66
C MET A 77 7.36 -5.61 -0.28
N ILE A 78 6.13 -5.16 -0.03
CA ILE A 78 5.74 -4.64 1.28
C ILE A 78 5.76 -5.79 2.30
N SER A 79 5.20 -6.95 1.96
CA SER A 79 5.10 -8.12 2.84
C SER A 79 6.48 -8.60 3.32
N GLU A 80 7.46 -8.66 2.42
CA GLU A 80 8.85 -8.98 2.72
C GLU A 80 9.47 -7.97 3.69
N GLU A 81 9.26 -6.68 3.45
CA GLU A 81 9.89 -5.59 4.20
C GLU A 81 9.30 -5.35 5.59
N ILE A 82 8.04 -5.72 5.82
CA ILE A 82 7.40 -5.60 7.13
C ILE A 82 7.33 -6.92 7.89
N GLU A 83 7.86 -8.00 7.31
CA GLU A 83 7.80 -9.38 7.85
C GLU A 83 6.39 -9.79 8.29
N CYS A 84 5.37 -9.32 7.57
CA CYS A 84 3.97 -9.56 7.86
C CYS A 84 3.22 -9.84 6.56
N LYS A 85 2.23 -10.72 6.62
CA LYS A 85 1.44 -11.13 5.46
C LYS A 85 0.61 -9.96 4.94
N VAL A 86 0.91 -9.48 3.73
CA VAL A 86 0.10 -8.51 3.01
C VAL A 86 -0.77 -9.26 1.99
N ARG A 87 -2.08 -9.06 2.05
CA ARG A 87 -3.02 -9.65 1.09
C ARG A 87 -3.22 -8.69 -0.08
N PHE A 88 -2.88 -9.13 -1.29
CA PHE A 88 -3.32 -8.44 -2.50
C PHE A 88 -4.80 -8.76 -2.79
N VAL A 89 -5.56 -7.73 -3.18
CA VAL A 89 -6.96 -7.85 -3.58
C VAL A 89 -7.07 -7.31 -5.00
N SER A 90 -7.42 -8.19 -5.96
CA SER A 90 -7.45 -7.89 -7.39
C SER A 90 -8.72 -7.18 -7.87
N SER A 91 -9.72 -7.01 -6.99
CA SER A 91 -11.00 -6.38 -7.30
C SER A 91 -11.28 -5.20 -6.37
N PHE A 92 -11.93 -4.17 -6.91
CA PHE A 92 -12.42 -2.99 -6.18
C PHE A 92 -13.88 -3.16 -5.70
N PHE A 93 -14.55 -4.28 -6.02
CA PHE A 93 -15.91 -4.60 -5.57
C PHE A 93 -16.07 -6.11 -5.22
N GLY A 94 -17.03 -6.41 -4.33
CA GLY A 94 -17.45 -7.79 -4.01
C GLY A 94 -16.97 -8.34 -2.66
N GLN A 95 -17.49 -9.50 -2.26
CA GLN A 95 -17.28 -10.13 -0.94
C GLN A 95 -15.81 -10.29 -0.53
N GLN A 96 -14.90 -10.43 -1.51
CA GLN A 96 -13.47 -10.57 -1.27
C GLN A 96 -12.84 -9.34 -0.58
N LEU A 97 -13.37 -8.13 -0.83
CA LEU A 97 -12.97 -6.91 -0.13
C LEU A 97 -13.58 -6.78 1.26
N GLU A 98 -14.87 -7.09 1.40
CA GLU A 98 -15.59 -6.90 2.68
C GLU A 98 -15.08 -7.82 3.78
N SER A 99 -14.45 -8.93 3.40
CA SER A 99 -13.85 -9.91 4.32
C SER A 99 -12.36 -9.65 4.61
N SER A 100 -11.82 -8.51 4.20
CA SER A 100 -10.38 -8.15 4.34
C SER A 100 -10.11 -7.13 5.44
#